data_AF-A0AAJ1SNV9-F1
#
_entry.id   AF-A0AAJ1SNV9-F1
#
_cell.length_a   1.000
_cell.length_b   1.000
_cell.length_c   1.000
_cell.angle_alpha   90.00
_cell.angle_beta   90.00
_cell.angle_gamma   90.00
#
_symmetry.space_group_name_H-M   'P 1'
#
loop_
_entity.id
_entity.type
_entity.pdbx_description
1 polymer ?
#
loop_
_entity_poly.entity_id
_entity_poly.type
_entity_poly.pdbx_seq_one_letter_code
_entity_poly.pdbx_strand_id
1 'polypeptide(L)'
;MEKENQIHETYRKERLQLEDQEDQLRQMQKNMQQLAETTYSNIRFSVRSFECSKDSLYFAQKELRRLEERFSHELMQKRKKIYDQQDEVERRYRADLQRLNKK
;
A
#
# COMPACT_ATOMS: atom_id res chain seq x y z
N MET A 1 10.19 33.35 -11.76
CA MET A 1 9.32 33.21 -12.95
C MET A 1 9.53 31.89 -13.70
N GLU A 2 10.33 31.78 -14.78
CA GLU A 2 10.32 30.55 -15.62
C GLU A 2 10.92 29.30 -14.93
N LYS A 3 12.06 29.45 -14.24
CA LYS A 3 12.68 28.36 -13.45
C LYS A 3 11.88 27.98 -12.20
N GLU A 4 11.19 28.95 -11.61
CA GLU A 4 10.33 28.75 -10.44
C GLU A 4 9.09 27.94 -10.82
N ASN A 5 8.45 28.29 -11.94
CA ASN A 5 7.33 27.52 -12.50
C ASN A 5 7.73 26.07 -12.81
N GLN A 6 8.93 25.84 -13.36
CA GLN A 6 9.44 24.49 -13.60
C GLN A 6 9.62 23.67 -12.30
N ILE A 7 10.11 24.31 -11.23
CA ILE A 7 10.24 23.67 -9.90
C ILE A 7 8.86 23.28 -9.35
N HIS A 8 7.88 24.18 -9.44
CA HIS A 8 6.51 23.91 -8.99
C HIS A 8 5.84 22.81 -9.80
N GLU A 9 5.98 22.80 -11.12
CA GLU A 9 5.40 21.76 -11.98
C GLU A 9 6.01 20.39 -11.72
N THR A 10 7.33 20.33 -11.51
CA THR A 10 8.03 19.07 -11.20
C THR A 10 7.55 18.51 -9.87
N TYR A 11 7.53 19.34 -8.82
CA TYR A 11 7.00 18.96 -7.51
C TYR A 11 5.55 18.48 -7.59
N ARG A 12 4.69 19.21 -8.32
CA ARG A 12 3.28 18.83 -8.48
C ARG A 12 3.13 17.47 -9.15
N LYS A 13 3.91 17.18 -10.19
CA LYS A 13 3.88 15.88 -10.89
C LYS A 13 4.36 14.75 -9.99
N GLU A 14 5.49 14.92 -9.31
CA GLU A 14 6.03 13.91 -8.38
C GLU A 14 5.04 13.63 -7.24
N ARG A 15 4.41 14.67 -6.69
CA ARG A 15 3.40 14.55 -5.64
C ARG A 15 2.14 13.79 -6.10
N LEU A 16 1.61 14.12 -7.27
CA LEU A 16 0.46 13.42 -7.84
C LEU A 16 0.75 11.93 -8.07
N GLN A 17 1.96 11.58 -8.52
CA GLN A 17 2.36 10.19 -8.69
C GLN A 17 2.42 9.43 -7.36
N LEU A 18 2.89 10.06 -6.29
CA LEU A 18 2.93 9.46 -4.96
C LEU A 18 1.52 9.29 -4.38
N GLU A 19 0.63 10.26 -4.59
CA GLU A 19 -0.79 10.15 -4.20
C GLU A 19 -1.47 8.98 -4.91
N ASP A 20 -1.24 8.80 -6.21
CA ASP A 20 -1.79 7.68 -6.98
C ASP A 20 -1.27 6.32 -6.49
N GLN A 21 0.01 6.25 -6.10
CA GLN A 21 0.59 5.04 -5.49
C GLN A 21 -0.01 4.72 -4.12
N GLU A 22 -0.31 5.73 -3.29
CA GLU A 22 -1.01 5.53 -2.02
C GLU A 22 -2.42 4.99 -2.22
N ASP A 23 -3.14 5.53 -3.21
CA ASP A 23 -4.49 5.09 -3.55
C ASP A 23 -4.51 3.65 -4.07
N GLN A 24 -3.54 3.28 -4.90
CA GLN A 24 -3.35 1.90 -5.33
C GLN A 24 -3.08 0.97 -4.13
N LEU A 25 -2.23 1.36 -3.17
CA LEU A 25 -2.00 0.57 -1.97
C LEU A 25 -3.26 0.45 -1.11
N ARG A 26 -4.05 1.51 -0.97
CA ARG A 26 -5.34 1.47 -0.25
C ARG A 26 -6.31 0.51 -0.92
N GLN A 27 -6.41 0.56 -2.24
CA GLN A 27 -7.29 -0.34 -2.99
C GLN A 27 -6.84 -1.79 -2.88
N MET A 28 -5.54 -2.07 -2.97
CA MET A 28 -4.98 -3.41 -2.75
C MET A 28 -5.30 -3.94 -1.35
N GLN A 29 -5.18 -3.10 -0.30
CA GLN A 29 -5.52 -3.48 1.07
C GLN A 29 -6.99 -3.91 1.17
N LYS A 30 -7.90 -3.11 0.60
CA LYS A 30 -9.34 -3.38 0.62
C LYS A 30 -9.69 -4.67 -0.12
N ASN A 31 -9.12 -4.85 -1.32
CA ASN A 31 -9.34 -6.06 -2.13
C ASN A 31 -8.85 -7.31 -1.40
N MET A 32 -7.71 -7.23 -0.70
CA MET A 32 -7.16 -8.35 0.06
C MET A 32 -8.08 -8.75 1.22
N GLN A 33 -8.58 -7.77 2.00
CA GLN A 33 -9.52 -8.05 3.09
C GLN A 33 -10.78 -8.75 2.58
N GLN A 34 -11.37 -8.27 1.48
CA GLN A 34 -12.54 -8.90 0.86
C GLN A 34 -12.24 -10.32 0.37
N LEU A 35 -11.06 -10.53 -0.23
CA LEU A 35 -10.64 -11.85 -0.70
C LEU A 35 -10.45 -12.82 0.47
N ALA A 36 -9.85 -12.39 1.57
CA ALA A 36 -9.65 -13.20 2.77
C ALA A 36 -10.99 -13.63 3.39
N GLU A 37 -11.92 -12.69 3.56
CA GLU A 37 -13.28 -12.97 4.08
C GLU A 37 -14.05 -13.94 3.18
N THR A 38 -13.97 -13.75 1.86
CA THR A 38 -14.60 -14.62 0.87
C THR A 38 -13.99 -16.03 0.92
N THR A 39 -12.66 -16.12 0.98
CA THR A 39 -11.95 -17.39 1.03
C THR A 39 -12.28 -18.16 2.30
N TYR A 40 -12.31 -17.50 3.45
CA TYR A 40 -12.71 -18.11 4.72
C TYR A 40 -14.15 -18.66 4.66
N SER A 41 -15.07 -17.87 4.11
CA SER A 41 -16.48 -18.26 3.96
C SER A 41 -16.63 -19.50 3.06
N ASN A 42 -15.90 -19.54 1.94
CA ASN A 42 -15.88 -20.68 1.02
C ASN A 42 -15.31 -21.93 1.68
N ILE A 43 -14.17 -21.83 2.36
CA ILE A 43 -13.55 -22.97 3.05
C ILE A 43 -14.48 -23.52 4.14
N ARG A 44 -15.11 -22.64 4.92
CA ARG A 44 -16.07 -23.04 5.96
C ARG A 44 -17.28 -23.76 5.37
N PHE A 45 -17.78 -23.30 4.23
CA PHE A 45 -18.88 -23.96 3.52
C PHE A 45 -18.46 -25.35 3.02
N SER A 46 -17.32 -25.44 2.33
CA SER A 46 -16.80 -26.71 1.79
C SER A 46 -16.52 -27.73 2.90
N VAL A 47 -15.89 -27.34 4.01
CA VAL A 47 -15.63 -28.27 5.12
C VAL A 47 -16.95 -28.82 5.69
N ARG A 48 -17.99 -27.98 5.80
CA ARG A 48 -19.32 -28.42 6.26
C ARG A 48 -20.00 -29.36 5.26
N SER A 49 -19.85 -29.12 3.96
CA SER A 49 -20.50 -29.93 2.92
C SER A 49 -19.85 -31.29 2.69
N PHE A 50 -18.54 -31.42 2.95
CA PHE A 50 -17.77 -32.64 2.71
C PHE A 50 -17.49 -33.49 3.95
N GLU A 51 -18.16 -33.21 5.09
CA GLU A 51 -17.88 -33.85 6.40
C GLU A 51 -16.38 -33.88 6.75
N CYS A 52 -15.61 -32.90 6.26
CA CYS A 52 -14.18 -32.85 6.50
C CYS A 52 -13.90 -32.64 7.98
N SER A 53 -12.78 -33.19 8.46
CA SER A 53 -12.38 -33.02 9.85
C SER A 53 -12.18 -31.54 10.20
N LYS A 54 -12.47 -31.20 11.46
CA LYS A 54 -12.23 -29.84 11.99
C LYS A 54 -10.77 -29.42 11.87
N ASP A 55 -9.85 -30.37 11.81
CA ASP A 55 -8.41 -30.14 11.66
C ASP A 55 -8.08 -29.51 10.31
N SER A 56 -8.77 -29.90 9.22
CA SER A 56 -8.59 -29.30 7.89
C SER A 56 -9.02 -27.83 7.86
N LEU A 57 -10.11 -27.48 8.55
CA LEU A 57 -10.53 -26.09 8.70
C LEU A 57 -9.52 -25.28 9.52
N TYR A 58 -9.04 -25.85 10.62
CA TYR A 58 -8.05 -25.19 11.47
C TYR A 58 -6.73 -24.95 10.73
N PHE A 59 -6.27 -25.94 9.95
CA PHE A 59 -5.08 -25.79 9.11
C PHE A 59 -5.26 -24.67 8.08
N ALA A 60 -6.38 -24.64 7.36
CA ALA A 60 -6.67 -23.60 6.38
C ALA A 60 -6.72 -22.20 7.01
N GLN A 61 -7.32 -22.06 8.19
CA GLN A 61 -7.33 -20.79 8.94
C GLN A 61 -5.92 -20.33 9.32
N LYS A 62 -5.06 -21.26 9.73
CA LYS A 62 -3.68 -20.97 10.11
C LYS A 62 -2.86 -20.49 8.91
N GLU A 63 -2.98 -21.14 7.76
CA GLU A 63 -2.25 -20.72 6.56
C GLU A 63 -2.78 -19.39 5.99
N LEU A 64 -4.11 -19.16 6.02
CA LEU A 64 -4.69 -17.86 5.66
C LEU A 64 -4.15 -16.73 6.54
N ARG A 65 -4.13 -16.92 7.86
CA ARG A 65 -3.58 -15.92 8.78
C ARG A 65 -2.12 -15.60 8.49
N ARG A 66 -1.30 -16.61 8.19
CA ARG A 66 0.10 -16.41 7.82
C ARG A 66 0.26 -15.59 6.54
N LEU A 67 -0.62 -15.81 5.55
CA LEU A 67 -0.63 -15.02 4.32
C LEU A 67 -1.05 -13.57 4.59
N GLU A 68 -2.08 -13.36 5.41
CA GLU A 68 -2.52 -12.03 5.84
C GLU A 68 -1.40 -11.26 6.56
N GLU A 69 -0.69 -11.91 7.48
CA GLU A 69 0.44 -11.33 8.22
C GLU A 69 1.59 -10.93 7.27
N ARG A 70 1.99 -11.82 6.36
CA ARG A 70 3.04 -11.53 5.37
C ARG A 70 2.66 -10.34 4.48
N PHE A 71 1.44 -10.34 3.97
CA PHE A 71 0.96 -9.25 3.13
C PHE A 71 0.87 -7.93 3.90
N SER A 72 0.40 -7.96 5.15
CA SER A 72 0.37 -6.78 6.03
C SER A 72 1.77 -6.18 6.21
N HIS A 73 2.78 -7.03 6.44
CA HIS A 73 4.17 -6.61 6.52
C HIS A 73 4.68 -5.99 5.21
N GLU A 74 4.42 -6.61 4.07
CA GLU A 74 4.82 -6.06 2.77
C GLU A 74 4.14 -4.71 2.49
N LEU A 75 2.86 -4.58 2.82
CA LEU A 75 2.10 -3.34 2.66
C LEU A 75 2.66 -2.23 3.55
N MET A 76 3.03 -2.55 4.79
CA MET A 76 3.69 -1.61 5.70
C MET A 76 5.04 -1.14 5.12
N GLN A 77 5.85 -2.04 4.58
CA GLN A 77 7.12 -1.69 3.96
C GLN A 77 6.94 -0.80 2.72
N LYS A 78 5.95 -1.09 1.87
CA LYS A 78 5.64 -0.26 0.70
C LYS A 78 5.14 1.13 1.10
N ARG A 79 4.24 1.23 2.09
CA ARG A 79 3.79 2.52 2.63
C ARG A 79 4.95 3.34 3.17
N LYS A 80 5.84 2.73 3.94
CA LYS A 80 7.01 3.41 4.47
C LYS A 80 7.87 4.02 3.36
N LYS A 81 8.13 3.27 2.28
CA LYS A 81 8.89 3.78 1.12
C LYS A 81 8.23 5.00 0.48
N ILE A 82 6.89 5.01 0.37
CA ILE A 82 6.16 6.17 -0.18
C ILE A 82 6.33 7.39 0.72
N TYR A 83 6.21 7.23 2.04
CA TYR A 83 6.43 8.34 2.98
C TYR A 83 7.86 8.87 2.92
N ASP A 84 8.86 7.98 2.87
CA ASP A 84 10.25 8.37 2.73
C ASP A 84 10.48 9.17 1.42
N GLN A 85 9.79 8.79 0.33
CA GLN A 85 9.83 9.49 -0.96
C GLN A 85 9.12 10.84 -0.92
N GLN A 86 7.96 10.96 -0.26
CA GLN A 86 7.27 12.23 -0.07
C GLN A 86 8.15 13.23 0.69
N ASP A 87 8.80 12.77 1.77
CA ASP A 87 9.73 13.58 2.55
C ASP A 87 10.95 14.01 1.74
N GLU A 88 11.45 13.16 0.85
CA GLU A 88 12.56 13.50 -0.05
C GLU A 88 12.14 14.56 -1.09
N VAL A 89 10.99 14.39 -1.74
CA VAL A 89 10.44 15.34 -2.71
C VAL A 89 10.22 16.71 -2.07
N GLU A 90 9.63 16.74 -0.87
CA GLU A 90 9.40 17.99 -0.12
C GLU A 90 10.73 18.68 0.27
N ARG A 91 11.73 17.91 0.71
CA ARG A 91 13.07 18.44 1.03
C ARG A 91 13.76 19.02 -0.20
N ARG A 92 13.72 18.31 -1.34
CA ARG A 92 14.30 18.76 -2.62
C ARG A 92 13.63 20.06 -3.09
N TYR A 93 12.30 20.09 -3.08
CA TYR A 93 11.54 21.28 -3.46
C TYR A 93 11.90 22.51 -2.61
N ARG A 94 11.97 22.36 -1.28
CA ARG A 94 12.39 23.46 -0.39
C ARG A 94 13.82 23.92 -0.65
N ALA A 95 14.74 22.98 -0.89
CA ALA A 95 16.13 23.30 -1.19
C ALA A 95 16.27 24.06 -2.52
N ASP A 96 15.52 23.66 -3.54
CA ASP A 96 15.52 24.30 -4.86
C ASP A 96 14.95 25.72 -4.79
N LEU A 97 13.87 25.94 -4.03
CA LEU A 97 13.33 27.28 -3.77
C LEU A 97 14.31 28.17 -3.00
N GLN A 98 14.98 27.64 -1.97
CA GLN A 98 16.01 28.40 -1.23
C GLN A 98 17.19 28.80 -2.12
N ARG A 99 17.61 27.91 -3.02
CA ARG A 99 18.68 28.20 -3.99
C ARG A 99 18.26 29.24 -5.02
N LEU A 100 16.98 29.24 -5.40
CA LEU A 100 16.42 30.23 -6.32
C LEU A 100 16.36 31.61 -5.66
N ASN A 101 15.96 31.69 -4.38
CA ASN A 101 15.81 32.94 -3.62
C ASN A 101 17.13 33.53 -3.09
N LYS A 102 18.22 32.74 -3.09
CA LYS A 102 19.57 33.21 -2.73
C LYS A 102 20.37 33.76 -3.92
N LYS A 103 19.80 33.73 -5.13
CA LYS A 103 20.33 34.37 -6.33
C LYS A 103 19.62 35.69 -6.58
#